data_AF-A0A368RRC3-F1
#
_entry.id   AF-A0A368RRC3-F1
#
_cell.length_a   1.000
_cell.length_b   1.000
_cell.length_c   1.000
_cell.angle_alpha   90.00
_cell.angle_beta   90.00
_cell.angle_gamma   90.00
#
_symmetry.space_group_name_H-M   'P 1'
#
loop_
_entity.id
_entity.type
_entity.pdbx_description
1 polymer ?
#
loop_
_entity_poly.entity_id
_entity_poly.type
_entity_poly.pdbx_seq_one_letter_code
_entity_poly.pdbx_strand_id
1 'polypeptide(L)' 'MNAISWNCRGIGNSRTIRDLAGLVQKHNPKIVFLCETRQCSVKLNYLRWKLGLKNYVGVDSDGLSGGL' A
#
# COMPACT_ATOMS: atom_id res chain seq x y z
N MET A 1 -9.89 13.11 11.07
CA MET A 1 -9.31 11.76 10.84
C MET A 1 -8.65 11.83 9.47
N ASN A 2 -7.36 11.53 9.33
CA ASN A 2 -6.63 11.65 8.06
C ASN A 2 -6.40 10.26 7.45
N ALA A 3 -6.63 10.16 6.14
CA ALA A 3 -6.44 8.93 5.38
C ALA A 3 -5.79 9.26 4.04
N ILE A 4 -4.99 8.33 3.54
CA ILE A 4 -4.48 8.35 2.16
C ILE A 4 -5.20 7.26 1.39
N SER A 5 -5.72 7.60 0.21
CA SER A 5 -6.24 6.63 -0.75
C SER A 5 -5.43 6.74 -2.02
N TRP A 6 -4.75 5.67 -2.42
CA TRP A 6 -3.87 5.64 -3.58
C TRP A 6 -4.23 4.47 -4.51
N ASN A 7 -4.59 4.77 -5.76
CA ASN A 7 -4.67 3.78 -6.83
C ASN A 7 -3.28 3.52 -7.43
N CYS A 8 -2.64 2.41 -7.05
CA CYS A 8 -1.21 2.16 -7.31
C CYS A 8 -0.94 1.77 -8.76
N ARG A 9 -1.87 1.04 -9.40
CA ARG A 9 -1.68 0.41 -10.72
C ARG A 9 -0.42 -0.46 -10.80
N GLY A 10 -0.05 -1.07 -9.68
CA GLY A 10 1.17 -1.86 -9.50
C GLY A 10 2.12 -1.25 -8.47
N ILE A 11 2.22 -1.87 -7.30
CA ILE A 11 3.13 -1.41 -6.23
C ILE A 11 4.51 -2.09 -6.24
N GLY A 12 4.74 -3.01 -7.19
CA GLY A 12 5.94 -3.86 -7.21
C GLY A 12 7.27 -3.10 -7.41
N ASN A 13 7.23 -1.82 -7.76
CA ASN A 13 8.42 -0.99 -7.94
C ASN A 13 8.88 -0.38 -6.60
N SER A 14 10.18 -0.52 -6.30
CA SER A 14 10.80 0.05 -5.11
C SER A 14 10.67 1.58 -5.03
N ARG A 15 10.56 2.26 -6.17
CA ARG A 15 10.32 3.71 -6.25
C ARG A 15 8.92 4.07 -5.71
N THR A 16 7.88 3.37 -6.17
CA THR A 16 6.49 3.56 -5.70
C THR A 16 6.37 3.35 -4.20
N ILE A 17 7.06 2.35 -3.66
CA ILE A 17 7.10 2.10 -2.21
C ILE A 17 7.73 3.27 -1.46
N ARG A 18 8.81 3.85 -2.00
CA ARG A 18 9.49 4.99 -1.40
C ARG A 18 8.62 6.25 -1.43
N ASP A 19 7.93 6.49 -2.54
CA ASP A 19 7.01 7.63 -2.68
C ASP A 19 5.84 7.51 -1.71
N LEU A 20 5.28 6.30 -1.56
CA LEU A 20 4.24 6.02 -0.57
C LEU A 20 4.74 6.25 0.86
N ALA A 21 5.94 5.76 1.19
CA ALA A 21 6.53 5.98 2.50
C ALA A 21 6.75 7.47 2.79
N GLY A 22 7.19 8.25 1.79
CA GLY A 22 7.32 9.69 1.89
C GLY A 22 6.00 10.40 2.14
N LEU A 23 4.91 9.99 1.46
CA LEU A 23 3.58 10.51 1.75
C LEU A 23 3.09 10.16 3.15
N VAL A 24 3.27 8.91 3.57
CA VAL A 24 2.89 8.47 4.92
C VAL A 24 3.67 9.25 5.97
N GLN A 25 4.97 9.45 5.79
CA GLN A 25 5.79 10.23 6.71
C GLN A 25 5.38 11.71 6.75
N LYS A 26 5.07 12.31 5.59
CA LYS A 26 4.67 13.71 5.49
C LYS A 26 3.31 13.99 6.12
N HIS A 27 2.34 13.10 5.93
CA HIS A 27 0.96 13.34 6.33
C HIS A 27 0.56 12.61 7.62
N ASN A 28 1.38 11.69 8.11
CA ASN A 28 1.14 10.83 9.28
C ASN A 28 -0.30 10.29 9.33
N PRO A 29 -0.78 9.59 8.28
CA PRO A 29 -2.16 9.13 8.19
C PRO A 29 -2.45 8.02 9.20
N LYS A 30 -3.68 7.98 9.71
CA LYS A 30 -4.16 6.85 10.51
C LYS A 30 -4.55 5.64 9.66
N ILE A 31 -4.93 5.88 8.39
CA ILE A 31 -5.41 4.86 7.46
C ILE A 31 -4.76 5.08 6.09
N VAL A 32 -4.27 4.01 5.47
CA VAL A 32 -3.78 4.01 4.09
C VAL A 32 -4.56 2.95 3.33
N PHE A 33 -5.29 3.39 2.32
CA PHE A 33 -6.02 2.55 1.37
C PHE A 33 -5.24 2.49 0.07
N LEU A 34 -4.98 1.28 -0.41
CA LEU A 34 -4.32 1.03 -1.69
C LEU A 34 -5.27 0.20 -2.55
N CYS A 35 -5.31 0.47 -3.85
CA CYS A 35 -6.03 -0.36 -4.80
C CYS A 35 -5.24 -0.52 -6.09
N GLU A 36 -5.59 -1.53 -6.89
CA GLU A 36 -4.82 -1.91 -8.09
C GLU A 36 -3.35 -2.17 -7.73
N THR A 37 -3.10 -2.86 -6.61
CA THR A 37 -1.74 -3.13 -6.14
C THR A 37 -1.02 -4.11 -7.05
N ARG A 38 -1.75 -4.97 -7.77
CA ARG A 38 -1.25 -6.00 -8.70
C ARG A 38 -0.14 -6.85 -8.08
N GLN A 39 -0.24 -7.11 -6.78
CA GLN A 39 0.72 -7.88 -6.00
C GLN A 39 -0.04 -8.75 -5.00
N CYS A 40 0.58 -9.87 -4.63
CA CYS A 40 0.09 -10.72 -3.55
C CYS A 40 0.04 -9.95 -2.23
N SER A 41 -1.05 -10.13 -1.50
CA SER A 41 -1.33 -9.57 -0.17
C SER A 41 -0.22 -9.89 0.84
N VAL A 42 0.41 -11.07 0.73
CA VAL A 42 1.55 -11.47 1.58
C VAL A 42 2.73 -10.50 1.42
N LYS A 43 3.04 -10.06 0.20
CA LYS A 43 4.12 -9.07 -0.04
C LYS A 43 3.74 -7.69 0.51
N LEU A 44 2.48 -7.30 0.38
CA LEU A 44 1.93 -6.05 0.90
C LEU A 44 1.90 -6.01 2.43
N ASN A 45 1.68 -7.14 3.08
CA ASN A 45 1.72 -7.24 4.54
C ASN A 45 3.10 -6.84 5.10
N TYR A 46 4.20 -7.11 4.38
CA TYR A 46 5.52 -6.63 4.78
C TYR A 46 5.64 -5.10 4.67
N LEU A 47 4.91 -4.49 3.73
CA LEU A 47 4.92 -3.04 3.51
C LEU A 47 4.36 -2.27 4.71
N ARG A 48 3.38 -2.83 5.45
CA ARG A 48 2.79 -2.17 6.62
C ARG A 48 3.85 -1.74 7.64
N TRP A 49 4.87 -2.57 7.84
CA TRP A 49 5.97 -2.31 8.77
C TRP A 49 6.83 -1.15 8.30
N LYS A 50 7.09 -1.05 6.98
CA LYS A 50 7.81 0.09 6.39
C LYS A 50 7.04 1.40 6.50
N LEU A 51 5.71 1.33 6.53
CA LEU A 51 4.82 2.48 6.67
C LEU A 51 4.51 2.82 8.14
N GLY A 52 4.99 2.03 9.11
CA GLY A 52 4.67 2.23 10.53
C GLY A 52 3.22 1.92 10.90
N LEU A 53 2.51 1.13 10.08
CA LEU A 53 1.11 0.79 10.29
C LEU A 53 0.97 -0.55 11.02
N LYS A 54 0.12 -0.59 12.05
CA LYS A 54 -0.06 -1.77 12.89
C LYS A 54 -0.92 -2.86 12.24
N ASN A 55 -2.00 -2.48 11.58
CA ASN A 55 -2.97 -3.41 11.02
C ASN A 55 -2.86 -3.46 9.49
N TYR A 56 -3.17 -4.61 8.91
CA TYR A 56 -3.24 -4.81 7.47
C TYR A 56 -4.41 -5.72 7.12
N VAL A 57 -5.12 -5.34 6.07
CA VAL A 57 -6.14 -6.13 5.40
C VAL A 57 -5.85 -5.95 3.92
N GLY A 58 -5.84 -7.05 3.17
CA GLY A 58 -5.69 -6.96 1.73
C GLY A 58 -6.24 -8.17 1.01
N VAL A 59 -6.45 -7.98 -0.27
CA VAL A 59 -7.00 -8.94 -1.20
C VAL A 59 -5.94 -9.19 -2.27
N ASP A 60 -5.67 -10.45 -2.54
CA ASP A 60 -4.73 -10.83 -3.59
C ASP A 60 -5.18 -10.29 -4.96
N SER A 61 -4.20 -9.94 -5.79
CA SER A 61 -4.45 -9.67 -7.20
C SER A 61 -4.69 -10.96 -7.97
N ASP A 62 -5.59 -10.92 -8.95
CA ASP A 62 -5.74 -11.98 -9.94
C ASP A 62 -4.84 -11.67 -11.15
N GLY A 63 -3.66 -12.29 -11.18
CA GLY A 63 -2.62 -11.98 -12.15
C GLY A 63 -2.16 -10.53 -12.10
N LEU A 64 -2.38 -9.77 -13.18
CA LEU A 64 -2.05 -8.35 -13.30
C LEU A 64 -3.23 -7.42 -13.00
N SER A 65 -4.35 -7.96 -12.52
CA SER A 65 -5.59 -7.21 -12.30
C SER A 65 -5.94 -7.15 -10.82
N GLY A 66 -6.47 -6.00 -10.40
CA GLY A 66 -6.98 -5.80 -9.05
C GLY A 66 -5.88 -5.81 -7.99
N GLY A 67 -6.22 -6.42 -6.85
CA GLY A 67 -5.46 -6.31 -5.62
C GLY A 67 -5.87 -5.08 -4.80
N LEU A 68 -5.98 -5.29 -3.49
CA LEU A 68 -6.45 -4.31 -2.51
C LEU A 68 -5.61 -4.39 -1.23
#